data_AF-A0A7C2EHC3-F1
#
_entry.id   AF-A0A7C2EHC3-F1
#
_cell.length_a   1.000
_cell.length_b   1.000
_cell.length_c   1.000
_cell.angle_alpha   90.00
_cell.angle_beta   90.00
_cell.angle_gamma   90.00
#
_symmetry.space_group_name_H-M   'P 1'
#
loop_
_entity.id
_entity.type
_entity.pdbx_description
1 polymer ?
#
loop_
_entity_poly.entity_id
_entity_poly.type
_entity_poly.pdbx_seq_one_letter_code
_entity_poly.pdbx_strand_id
1 'polypeptide(L)'
;MKNIKVILIIVIITFLAAFTYQGFTEEEFIPSKLQFEFAKSLIDSIPGVENAVWKTHVDLWIQARVNDPKKAKNIAADVISKGSKELGQIFCVHVHSGDWKELSKLCWIY
;
A
#
# COMPACT_ATOMS: atom_id res chain seq x y z
N MET A 1 4.02 51.14 23.10
CA MET A 1 4.96 49.98 23.16
C MET A 1 4.32 48.63 23.53
N LYS A 2 3.03 48.56 23.92
CA LYS A 2 2.38 47.30 24.36
C LYS A 2 1.91 46.39 23.21
N ASN A 3 1.58 46.96 22.04
CA ASN A 3 0.97 46.23 20.93
C ASN A 3 1.97 45.52 19.98
N ILE A 4 3.23 45.97 19.95
CA ILE A 4 4.26 45.39 19.05
C ILE A 4 4.65 43.97 19.49
N LYS A 5 4.71 43.71 20.81
CA LYS A 5 5.01 42.38 21.34
C LYS A 5 3.92 41.36 21.02
N VAL A 6 2.66 41.78 21.02
CA VAL A 6 1.50 40.93 20.70
C VAL A 6 1.51 40.56 19.21
N ILE A 7 1.78 41.53 18.34
CA ILE A 7 1.88 41.30 16.89
C ILE A 7 3.01 40.32 16.57
N LEU A 8 4.17 40.47 17.23
CA LEU A 8 5.31 39.57 17.02
C LEU A 8 4.99 38.11 17.41
N ILE A 9 4.29 37.92 18.53
CA ILE A 9 3.87 36.59 18.99
C ILE A 9 2.88 35.96 18.01
N ILE A 10 1.92 36.72 17.50
CA ILE A 10 0.93 36.23 16.53
C ILE A 10 1.64 35.79 15.23
N VAL A 11 2.60 36.57 14.74
CA VAL A 11 3.37 36.22 13.53
C VAL A 11 4.21 34.96 13.72
N ILE A 12 4.83 34.79 14.90
CA ILE A 12 5.62 33.58 15.20
C ILE A 12 4.72 32.34 15.27
N ILE A 13 3.53 32.44 15.88
CA ILE A 13 2.57 31.34 15.98
C ILE A 13 2.03 30.93 14.61
N THR A 14 1.69 31.89 13.72
CA THR A 14 1.24 31.57 12.36
C THR A 14 2.35 31.00 11.50
N PHE A 15 3.60 31.45 11.66
CA PHE A 15 4.74 30.84 10.99
C PHE A 15 4.97 29.39 11.44
N LEU A 16 4.93 29.13 12.75
CA LEU A 16 5.04 27.76 13.30
C LEU A 16 3.91 26.84 12.81
N ALA A 17 2.68 27.34 12.73
CA ALA A 17 1.55 26.56 12.21
C ALA A 17 1.69 26.21 10.72
N ALA A 18 2.31 27.09 9.92
CA ALA A 18 2.55 26.84 8.50
C ALA A 18 3.61 25.73 8.27
N PHE A 19 4.61 25.60 9.14
CA PHE A 19 5.61 24.51 9.05
C PHE A 19 5.09 23.16 9.57
N THR A 20 4.13 23.14 10.49
CA THR A 20 3.52 21.88 10.97
C THR A 20 2.45 21.32 10.02
N TYR A 21 2.01 22.11 9.04
CA TYR A 21 1.07 21.68 7.99
C TYR A 21 1.75 21.09 6.75
N GLN A 22 3.07 20.87 6.80
CA GLN A 22 3.68 19.82 5.99
C GLN A 22 3.41 18.49 6.68
N GLY A 23 2.13 18.10 6.69
CA GLY A 23 1.76 16.72 6.93
C GLY A 23 2.64 15.86 6.03
N PHE A 24 3.23 14.82 6.60
CA PHE A 24 3.80 13.70 5.86
C PHE A 24 2.81 13.31 4.77
N THR A 25 2.99 13.84 3.56
CA THR A 25 2.42 13.22 2.37
C THR A 25 3.24 11.96 2.24
N GLU A 26 2.70 10.82 2.68
CA GLU A 26 3.24 9.52 2.27
C GLU A 26 3.35 9.59 0.75
N GLU A 27 4.57 9.72 0.21
CA GLU A 27 4.78 9.68 -1.22
C GLU A 27 4.22 8.36 -1.72
N GLU A 28 3.18 8.43 -2.56
CA GLU A 28 2.53 7.24 -3.10
C GLU A 28 3.56 6.44 -3.88
N PHE A 29 3.76 5.18 -3.49
CA PHE A 29 4.73 4.31 -4.12
C PHE A 29 4.39 4.12 -5.61
N ILE A 30 5.35 4.47 -6.49
CA ILE A 30 5.19 4.31 -7.94
C ILE A 30 5.78 2.95 -8.34
N PRO A 31 4.95 1.94 -8.71
CA PRO A 31 5.44 0.64 -9.13
C PRO A 31 6.23 0.72 -10.43
N SER A 32 7.20 -0.20 -10.59
CA SER A 32 7.83 -0.42 -11.89
C SER A 32 6.81 -0.91 -12.93
N LYS A 33 7.13 -0.79 -14.22
CA LYS A 33 6.28 -1.29 -15.32
C LYS A 33 5.92 -2.78 -15.13
N LEU A 34 6.90 -3.61 -14.77
CA LEU A 34 6.70 -5.03 -14.52
C LEU A 34 5.74 -5.28 -13.35
N GLN A 35 5.89 -4.56 -12.25
CA GLN A 35 5.00 -4.65 -11.09
C GLN A 35 3.57 -4.23 -11.40
N PHE A 36 3.42 -3.15 -12.18
CA PHE A 36 2.11 -2.66 -12.62
C PHE A 36 1.40 -3.65 -13.54
N GLU A 37 2.10 -4.19 -14.54
CA GLU A 37 1.56 -5.20 -15.46
C GLU A 37 1.22 -6.50 -14.72
N PHE A 38 2.09 -6.93 -13.80
CA PHE A 38 1.83 -8.08 -12.93
C PHE A 38 0.54 -7.88 -12.13
N ALA A 39 0.42 -6.77 -11.40
CA ALA A 39 -0.74 -6.47 -10.56
C ALA A 39 -2.05 -6.45 -11.38
N LYS A 40 -2.06 -5.80 -12.54
CA LYS A 40 -3.21 -5.83 -13.47
C LYS A 40 -3.58 -7.25 -13.88
N SER A 41 -2.58 -8.07 -14.21
CA SER A 41 -2.84 -9.44 -14.66
C SER A 41 -3.50 -10.31 -13.58
N LEU A 42 -3.35 -9.99 -12.29
CA LEU A 42 -3.93 -10.79 -11.20
C LEU A 42 -5.45 -10.70 -11.17
N ILE A 43 -6.01 -9.54 -11.53
CA ILE A 43 -7.46 -9.31 -11.57
C ILE A 43 -8.10 -10.26 -12.60
N ASP A 44 -7.45 -10.44 -13.75
CA ASP A 44 -7.98 -11.29 -14.84
C ASP A 44 -7.68 -12.78 -14.63
N SER A 45 -6.62 -13.13 -13.90
CA SER A 45 -6.12 -14.51 -13.83
C SER A 45 -6.37 -15.24 -12.52
N ILE A 46 -6.68 -14.53 -11.42
CA ILE A 46 -6.92 -15.14 -10.11
C ILE A 46 -8.36 -14.87 -9.68
N PRO A 47 -9.23 -15.90 -9.68
CA PRO A 47 -10.63 -15.74 -9.29
C PRO A 47 -10.80 -15.13 -7.90
N GLY A 48 -11.62 -14.08 -7.83
CA GLY A 48 -11.96 -13.40 -6.58
C GLY A 48 -11.03 -12.24 -6.20
N VAL A 49 -9.95 -12.00 -6.94
CA VAL A 49 -9.16 -10.75 -6.86
C VAL A 49 -9.94 -9.63 -7.55
N GLU A 50 -10.21 -8.55 -6.83
CA GLU A 50 -10.91 -7.36 -7.35
C GLU A 50 -9.94 -6.20 -7.62
N ASN A 51 -8.86 -6.13 -6.85
CA ASN A 51 -7.83 -5.11 -7.02
C ASN A 51 -6.46 -5.63 -6.54
N ALA A 52 -5.39 -5.09 -7.11
CA ALA A 52 -4.02 -5.39 -6.76
C ALA A 52 -3.17 -4.12 -6.87
N VAL A 53 -2.50 -3.73 -5.79
CA VAL A 53 -1.72 -2.49 -5.70
C VAL A 53 -0.42 -2.74 -4.94
N TRP A 54 0.69 -2.30 -5.50
CA TRP A 54 1.96 -2.30 -4.78
C TRP A 54 2.00 -1.11 -3.81
N LYS A 55 2.34 -1.38 -2.55
CA LYS A 55 2.54 -0.35 -1.52
C LYS A 55 4.01 -0.01 -1.30
N THR A 56 4.89 -0.96 -1.63
CA THR A 56 6.34 -0.78 -1.61
C THR A 56 6.95 -1.61 -2.75
N HIS A 57 8.29 -1.60 -2.87
CA HIS A 57 9.00 -2.48 -3.80
C HIS A 57 8.74 -3.98 -3.55
N VAL A 58 8.35 -4.36 -2.32
CA VAL A 58 8.17 -5.76 -1.93
C VAL A 58 6.76 -6.08 -1.46
N ASP A 59 5.94 -5.10 -1.12
CA ASP A 59 4.59 -5.34 -0.58
C ASP A 59 3.52 -5.15 -1.65
N LEU A 60 2.87 -6.26 -2.02
CA LEU A 60 1.72 -6.30 -2.92
C LEU A 60 0.44 -6.51 -2.12
N TRP A 61 -0.46 -5.53 -2.17
CA TRP A 61 -1.77 -5.59 -1.55
C TRP A 61 -2.81 -6.05 -2.55
N ILE A 62 -3.55 -7.09 -2.19
CA ILE A 62 -4.64 -7.68 -2.94
C ILE A 62 -5.94 -7.41 -2.19
N GLN A 63 -6.92 -6.82 -2.86
CA GLN A 63 -8.30 -6.77 -2.38
C GLN A 63 -9.06 -7.92 -3.04
N ALA A 64 -9.69 -8.77 -2.24
CA ALA A 64 -10.41 -9.93 -2.73
C ALA A 64 -11.79 -10.05 -2.06
N ARG A 65 -12.76 -10.59 -2.81
CA ARG A 65 -14.11 -10.88 -2.31
C ARG A 65 -14.12 -12.17 -1.49
N VAL A 66 -13.41 -12.17 -0.37
CA VAL A 66 -13.28 -13.31 0.54
C VAL A 66 -13.39 -12.86 1.98
N ASN A 67 -14.09 -13.66 2.80
CA ASN A 67 -14.21 -13.44 4.25
C ASN A 67 -13.54 -14.57 5.07
N ASP A 68 -13.01 -15.59 4.39
CA ASP A 68 -12.39 -16.77 5.00
C ASP A 68 -10.86 -16.69 4.86
N PRO A 69 -10.10 -16.65 5.97
CA PRO A 69 -8.64 -16.65 5.96
C PRO A 69 -8.02 -17.82 5.17
N LYS A 70 -8.67 -18.99 5.15
CA LYS A 70 -8.18 -20.15 4.40
C LYS A 70 -8.22 -19.89 2.89
N LYS A 71 -9.29 -19.28 2.39
CA LYS A 71 -9.41 -18.87 0.99
C LYS A 71 -8.44 -17.74 0.65
N ALA A 72 -8.29 -16.77 1.54
CA ALA A 72 -7.31 -15.68 1.37
C ALA A 72 -5.86 -16.22 1.27
N LYS A 73 -5.52 -17.26 2.05
CA LYS A 73 -4.23 -17.94 1.96
C LYS A 73 -4.00 -18.64 0.62
N ASN A 74 -5.03 -19.26 0.05
CA ASN A 74 -4.94 -19.87 -1.28
C ASN A 74 -4.71 -18.81 -2.36
N ILE A 75 -5.43 -17.69 -2.32
CA ILE A 75 -5.20 -16.54 -3.23
C ILE A 75 -3.75 -16.06 -3.10
N ALA A 76 -3.25 -15.87 -1.87
CA ALA A 76 -1.87 -15.47 -1.65
C ALA A 76 -0.87 -16.48 -2.27
N ALA A 77 -1.10 -17.78 -2.09
CA ALA A 77 -0.27 -18.83 -2.66
C ALA A 77 -0.29 -18.84 -4.21
N ASP A 78 -1.45 -18.63 -4.83
CA ASP A 78 -1.59 -18.54 -6.28
C ASP A 78 -0.83 -17.32 -6.85
N VAL A 79 -0.94 -16.17 -6.18
CA VAL A 79 -0.18 -14.96 -6.52
C VAL A 79 1.33 -15.21 -6.39
N ILE A 80 1.78 -15.86 -5.31
CA ILE A 80 3.19 -16.22 -5.12
C ILE A 80 3.68 -17.17 -6.23
N SER A 81 2.90 -18.21 -6.55
CA SER A 81 3.24 -19.18 -7.59
C SER A 81 3.42 -18.54 -8.96
N LYS A 82 2.58 -17.53 -9.28
CA LYS A 82 2.70 -16.75 -10.50
C LYS A 82 3.89 -15.78 -10.43
N GLY A 83 3.96 -14.95 -9.40
CA GLY A 83 4.97 -13.89 -9.27
C GLY A 83 6.40 -14.40 -9.10
N SER A 84 6.60 -15.56 -8.45
CA SER A 84 7.92 -16.19 -8.31
C SER A 84 8.57 -16.50 -9.67
N LYS A 85 7.78 -16.72 -10.72
CA LYS A 85 8.27 -16.99 -12.09
C LYS A 85 8.43 -15.72 -12.92
N GLU A 86 7.58 -14.72 -12.69
CA GLU A 86 7.50 -13.52 -13.53
C GLU A 86 8.33 -12.34 -13.01
N LEU A 87 8.48 -12.20 -11.68
CA LEU A 87 9.07 -11.00 -11.08
C LEU A 87 10.56 -11.15 -10.76
N GLY A 88 11.04 -12.37 -10.50
CA GLY A 88 12.45 -12.63 -10.18
C GLY A 88 12.97 -11.90 -8.93
N GLN A 89 12.09 -11.42 -8.05
CA GLN A 89 12.41 -10.69 -6.83
C GLN A 89 11.66 -11.26 -5.62
N ILE A 90 12.10 -10.85 -4.42
CA ILE A 90 11.40 -11.10 -3.15
C ILE A 90 10.18 -10.19 -3.08
N PHE A 91 9.05 -10.73 -2.62
CA PHE A 91 7.84 -9.94 -2.37
C PHE A 91 6.90 -10.64 -1.38
N CYS A 92 6.05 -9.85 -0.73
CA CYS A 92 4.99 -10.27 0.16
C CYS A 92 3.63 -9.93 -0.45
N VAL A 93 2.71 -10.90 -0.40
CA VAL A 93 1.32 -10.75 -0.83
C VAL A 93 0.45 -10.64 0.41
N HIS A 94 -0.22 -9.50 0.53
CA HIS A 94 -1.17 -9.18 1.59
C HIS A 94 -2.58 -9.24 1.00
N VAL A 95 -3.37 -10.22 1.41
CA VAL A 95 -4.75 -10.40 0.93
C VAL A 95 -5.71 -9.81 1.95
N HIS A 96 -6.54 -8.87 1.50
CA HIS A 96 -7.50 -8.14 2.30
C HIS A 96 -8.94 -8.45 1.85
N SER A 97 -9.88 -8.39 2.79
CA SER A 97 -11.31 -8.33 2.47
C SER A 97 -11.74 -6.93 1.98
N GLY A 98 -13.01 -6.79 1.58
CA GLY A 98 -13.55 -5.54 1.04
C GLY A 98 -13.43 -4.31 1.95
N ASP A 99 -13.27 -4.50 3.26
CA ASP A 99 -13.01 -3.47 4.28
C ASP A 99 -11.52 -3.21 4.53
N TRP A 100 -10.64 -3.72 3.67
CA TRP A 100 -9.18 -3.67 3.81
C TRP A 100 -8.63 -4.33 5.08
N LYS A 101 -9.41 -5.21 5.74
CA LYS A 101 -8.87 -6.06 6.80
C LYS A 101 -7.97 -7.13 6.19
N GLU A 102 -6.71 -7.18 6.63
CA GLU A 102 -5.78 -8.23 6.22
C GLU A 102 -6.25 -9.60 6.74
N LEU A 103 -6.43 -10.55 5.83
CA LEU A 103 -6.86 -11.92 6.13
C LEU A 103 -5.72 -12.93 5.96
N SER A 104 -4.73 -12.62 5.14
CA SER A 104 -3.56 -13.47 4.94
C SER A 104 -2.37 -12.66 4.45
N LYS A 105 -1.19 -13.05 4.90
CA LYS A 105 0.10 -12.59 4.39
C LYS A 105 0.97 -13.78 4.03
N LEU A 106 1.58 -13.76 2.85
CA LEU A 106 2.55 -14.77 2.43
C LEU A 106 3.69 -14.11 1.66
N CYS A 107 4.93 -14.47 1.96
CA CYS A 107 6.10 -13.91 1.30
C CYS A 107 6.85 -14.98 0.50
N TRP A 108 7.32 -14.60 -0.69
CA TRP A 108 8.27 -15.35 -1.47
C TRP A 108 9.67 -14.80 -1.21
N ILE A 109 10.54 -15.68 -0.72
CA ILE A 109 11.95 -15.42 -0.50
C ILE A 109 12.69 -16.42 -1.39
N TYR A 110 13.64 -15.94 -2.19
CA TYR A 110 14.45 -16.75 -3.10
C TYR A 110 15.39 -17.70 -2.35
#